data_AF-A0A6A7G646-F1
#
_entry.id   AF-A0A6A7G646-F1
#
_cell.length_a   1.000
_cell.length_b   1.000
_cell.length_c   1.000
_cell.angle_alpha   90.00
_cell.angle_beta   90.00
_cell.angle_gamma   90.00
#
_symmetry.space_group_name_H-M   'P 1'
#
loop_
_entity.id
_entity.type
_entity.pdbx_description
1 polymer ?
#
loop_
_entity_poly.entity_id
_entity_poly.type
_entity_poly.pdbx_seq_one_letter_code
_entity_poly.pdbx_strand_id
1 'polypeptide(L)'
;MLFEDIILFIYYYNILKRRLINIAIKIKKRYQGRQRDTHRDFINEGIRAKELLVIDQNGEKLGIISRAEALRKADEAELDLILISDKGEITVAKIADYGKFKYERKKKESETKKNQKIIETKEVRLRPNIGQHDLDVKIKAARKFIEKGNRVKVSLSYRGREMANKEVGLQTINNFLDQFEDIAQIDKRPKLTGRFLDAYISPIKN
;
A
#
# COMPACT_ATOMS: atom_id res chain seq x y z
N MET A 1 45.30 -1.75 25.95
CA MET A 1 44.96 -0.64 25.04
C MET A 1 43.87 -1.03 24.03
N LEU A 2 44.05 -2.05 23.17
CA LEU A 2 43.12 -2.31 22.06
C LEU A 2 41.67 -2.72 22.43
N PHE A 3 41.41 -3.25 23.64
CA PHE A 3 40.08 -3.74 24.01
C PHE A 3 39.13 -2.62 24.47
N GLU A 4 39.65 -1.63 25.20
CA GLU A 4 38.87 -0.48 25.67
C GLU A 4 38.45 0.43 24.51
N ASP A 5 39.33 0.60 23.52
CA ASP A 5 39.06 1.38 22.30
C ASP A 5 37.91 0.77 21.48
N ILE A 6 37.84 -0.57 21.40
CA ILE A 6 36.74 -1.28 20.71
C ILE A 6 35.41 -1.09 21.46
N ILE A 7 35.43 -1.14 22.80
CA ILE A 7 34.23 -0.93 23.62
C ILE A 7 33.72 0.52 23.46
N LEU A 8 34.62 1.50 23.51
CA LEU A 8 34.31 2.92 23.27
C LEU A 8 33.74 3.14 21.87
N PHE A 9 34.31 2.50 20.84
CA PHE A 9 33.80 2.58 19.47
C PHE A 9 32.40 1.99 19.32
N ILE A 10 32.14 0.80 19.89
CA ILE A 10 30.82 0.15 19.87
C ILE A 10 29.79 1.00 20.62
N TYR A 11 30.17 1.55 21.77
CA TYR A 11 29.32 2.44 22.57
C TYR A 11 28.93 3.70 21.79
N TYR A 12 29.92 4.38 21.19
CA TYR A 12 29.70 5.58 20.38
C TYR A 12 28.86 5.29 19.14
N TYR A 13 29.13 4.18 18.43
CA TYR A 13 28.36 3.74 17.27
C TYR A 13 26.88 3.50 17.62
N ASN A 14 26.60 2.85 18.75
CA ASN A 14 25.22 2.59 19.18
C ASN A 14 24.47 3.88 19.56
N ILE A 15 25.14 4.85 20.19
CA ILE A 15 24.58 6.17 20.50
C ILE A 15 24.24 6.93 19.20
N LEU A 16 25.18 6.97 18.25
CA LEU A 16 24.98 7.65 16.97
C LEU A 16 23.83 7.02 16.17
N LYS A 17 23.79 5.68 16.13
CA LYS A 17 22.72 4.91 15.46
C LYS A 17 21.34 5.21 16.06
N ARG A 18 21.21 5.25 17.39
CA ARG A 18 19.93 5.63 18.06
C ARG A 18 19.52 7.07 17.73
N ARG A 19 20.47 8.01 17.71
CA ARG A 19 20.20 9.42 17.37
C ARG A 19 19.73 9.58 15.93
N LEU A 20 20.38 8.89 14.99
CA LEU A 20 19.99 8.87 13.57
C LEU A 20 18.61 8.26 13.36
N ILE A 21 18.27 7.17 14.06
CA ILE A 21 16.93 6.57 14.02
C ILE A 21 15.86 7.56 14.50
N ASN A 22 16.08 8.24 15.62
CA ASN A 22 15.13 9.23 16.14
C ASN A 22 14.96 10.43 15.22
N ILE A 23 16.04 10.90 14.59
CA ILE A 23 16.00 11.95 13.57
C ILE A 23 15.20 11.48 12.35
N ALA A 24 15.44 10.27 11.85
CA ALA A 24 14.70 9.69 10.74
C ALA A 24 13.20 9.51 11.07
N ILE A 25 12.86 9.10 12.30
CA ILE A 25 11.48 9.03 12.78
C ILE A 25 10.84 10.43 12.79
N LYS A 26 11.54 11.46 13.27
CA LYS A 26 11.04 12.83 13.32
C LYS A 26 10.85 13.42 11.92
N ILE A 27 11.78 13.15 11.00
CA ILE A 27 11.68 13.53 9.58
C ILE A 27 10.50 12.79 8.91
N LYS A 28 10.36 11.48 9.13
CA LYS A 28 9.24 10.68 8.60
C LYS A 28 7.89 11.16 9.13
N LYS A 29 7.78 11.46 10.43
CA LYS A 29 6.57 12.07 11.04
C LYS A 29 6.26 13.44 10.43
N ARG A 30 7.26 14.31 10.20
CA ARG A 30 7.07 15.61 9.54
C ARG A 30 6.66 15.49 8.07
N TYR A 31 7.18 14.48 7.36
CA TYR A 31 6.82 14.20 5.96
C TYR A 31 5.40 13.59 5.86
N GLN A 32 5.02 12.72 6.81
CA GLN A 32 3.69 12.12 6.87
C GLN A 32 2.61 13.12 7.31
N GLY A 33 2.93 14.10 8.17
CA GLY A 33 1.99 15.15 8.61
C GLY A 33 1.62 16.21 7.56
N ARG A 34 2.14 16.10 6.32
CA ARG A 34 1.91 17.06 5.21
C ARG A 34 1.11 16.48 4.04
N GLN A 35 0.55 15.28 4.20
CA GLN A 35 -0.58 14.84 3.38
C GLN A 35 -1.79 15.63 3.85
N ARG A 36 -2.10 16.75 3.18
CA ARG A 36 -3.38 17.44 3.37
C ARG A 36 -4.47 16.40 3.11
N ASP A 37 -5.41 16.23 4.04
CA ASP A 37 -6.66 15.50 3.78
C ASP A 37 -7.25 16.06 2.48
N THR A 38 -7.17 15.29 1.39
CA THR A 38 -7.62 15.75 0.07
C THR A 38 -9.13 15.70 -0.07
N HIS A 39 -9.83 15.11 0.91
CA HIS A 39 -11.27 15.27 1.10
C HIS A 39 -11.50 16.34 2.17
N ARG A 40 -11.58 17.60 1.74
CA ARG A 40 -12.18 18.63 2.57
C ARG A 40 -13.68 18.33 2.59
N ASP A 41 -14.17 17.83 3.72
CA ASP A 41 -15.61 17.60 3.90
C ASP A 41 -16.32 18.96 3.77
N PHE A 42 -17.29 19.05 2.87
CA PHE A 42 -18.15 20.22 2.76
C PHE A 42 -19.30 20.05 3.76
N ILE A 43 -19.48 21.05 4.62
CA ILE A 43 -20.51 21.06 5.65
C ILE A 43 -21.31 22.35 5.53
N ASN A 44 -22.59 22.30 5.90
CA ASN A 44 -23.50 23.43 6.00
C ASN A 44 -23.38 24.34 4.76
N GLU A 45 -23.08 25.62 4.97
CA GLU A 45 -22.94 26.61 3.90
C GLU A 45 -21.83 26.33 2.88
N GLY A 46 -20.90 25.43 3.20
CA GLY A 46 -19.88 24.95 2.28
C GLY A 46 -20.43 24.12 1.11
N ILE A 47 -21.63 23.54 1.25
CA ILE A 47 -22.26 22.69 0.23
C ILE A 47 -22.86 23.57 -0.86
N ARG A 48 -22.39 23.45 -2.11
CA ARG A 48 -22.79 24.35 -3.20
C ARG A 48 -23.93 23.84 -4.09
N ALA A 49 -24.29 22.57 -4.00
CA ALA A 49 -25.37 21.99 -4.79
C ALA A 49 -26.71 22.69 -4.45
N LYS A 50 -27.55 22.88 -5.47
CA LYS A 50 -28.86 23.53 -5.31
C LYS A 50 -29.91 22.57 -4.74
N GLU A 51 -29.80 21.30 -5.12
CA GLU A 51 -30.68 20.22 -4.69
C GLU A 51 -29.83 19.05 -4.18
N LEU A 52 -30.34 18.39 -3.15
CA LEU A 52 -29.64 17.37 -2.39
C LEU A 52 -30.61 16.23 -2.09
N LEU A 53 -30.17 14.99 -2.29
CA LEU A 53 -30.80 13.85 -1.64
C LEU A 53 -30.35 13.85 -0.17
N VAL A 54 -31.28 14.10 0.75
CA VAL A 54 -30.95 14.27 2.17
C VAL A 54 -31.33 13.02 2.97
N ILE A 55 -30.39 12.58 3.80
CA ILE A 55 -30.60 11.55 4.83
C ILE A 55 -30.65 12.27 6.18
N ASP A 56 -31.67 12.03 6.98
CA ASP A 56 -31.81 12.64 8.30
C ASP A 56 -30.90 11.98 9.36
N GLN A 57 -31.01 12.43 10.61
CA GLN A 57 -30.27 11.91 11.75
C GLN A 57 -30.67 10.48 12.16
N ASN A 58 -31.89 10.05 11.82
CA ASN A 58 -32.42 8.71 12.09
C ASN A 58 -32.05 7.72 10.98
N GLY A 59 -31.53 8.20 9.84
CA GLY A 59 -31.18 7.39 8.67
C GLY A 59 -32.30 7.32 7.63
N GLU A 60 -33.38 8.08 7.80
CA GLU A 60 -34.47 8.17 6.85
C GLU A 60 -34.11 9.08 5.66
N LYS A 61 -34.54 8.69 4.46
CA LYS A 61 -34.35 9.51 3.25
C LYS A 61 -35.49 10.50 3.15
N LEU A 62 -35.18 11.79 3.22
CA LEU A 62 -36.14 12.87 3.05
C LEU A 62 -36.48 13.17 1.58
N GLY A 63 -35.81 12.47 0.66
CA GLY A 63 -35.93 12.71 -0.77
C GLY A 63 -35.01 13.83 -1.27
N ILE A 64 -35.22 14.25 -2.51
CA ILE A 64 -34.49 15.36 -3.13
C ILE A 64 -35.15 16.66 -2.68
N ILE A 65 -34.43 17.45 -1.90
CA ILE A 65 -34.90 18.74 -1.40
C ILE A 65 -33.90 19.85 -1.72
N SER A 66 -34.35 21.10 -1.64
CA SER A 66 -33.48 22.25 -1.87
C SER A 66 -32.41 22.37 -0.78
N ARG A 67 -31.26 22.98 -1.12
CA ARG A 67 -30.20 23.30 -0.16
C ARG A 67 -30.73 24.11 1.03
N ALA A 68 -31.59 25.09 0.78
CA ALA A 68 -32.13 25.96 1.83
C ALA A 68 -32.98 25.15 2.83
N GLU A 69 -33.81 24.24 2.32
CA GLU A 69 -34.61 23.35 3.17
C GLU A 69 -33.72 22.37 3.94
N ALA A 70 -32.70 21.80 3.30
CA ALA A 70 -31.76 20.90 3.95
C ALA A 70 -31.00 21.57 5.10
N LEU A 71 -30.57 22.82 4.92
CA LEU A 71 -29.90 23.61 5.95
C LEU A 71 -30.85 23.92 7.11
N ARG A 72 -32.10 24.32 6.81
CA ARG A 72 -33.11 24.59 7.83
C ARG A 72 -33.40 23.35 8.68
N LYS A 73 -33.55 22.18 8.05
CA LYS A 73 -33.77 20.91 8.76
C LYS A 73 -32.58 20.48 9.63
N ALA A 74 -31.36 20.79 9.20
CA ALA A 74 -30.17 20.55 10.02
C ALA A 74 -30.15 21.47 11.25
N ASP A 75 -30.48 22.75 11.07
CA ASP A 75 -30.59 23.75 12.14
C ASP A 75 -31.72 23.42 13.14
N GLU A 76 -32.90 23.04 12.64
CA GLU A 76 -34.05 22.55 13.46
C GLU A 76 -33.67 21.33 14.33
N ALA A 77 -32.72 20.52 13.88
CA ALA A 77 -32.23 19.35 14.60
C ALA A 77 -31.00 19.66 15.48
N GLU A 78 -30.47 20.89 15.47
CA GLU A 78 -29.20 21.30 16.10
C GLU A 78 -27.99 20.44 15.64
N LEU A 79 -27.97 20.07 14.36
CA LEU A 79 -26.96 19.21 13.74
C LEU A 79 -26.35 19.87 12.49
N ASP A 80 -25.33 19.22 11.92
CA ASP A 80 -24.70 19.68 10.69
C ASP A 80 -25.28 18.97 9.46
N LEU A 81 -25.44 19.71 8.36
CA LEU A 81 -25.62 19.15 7.03
C LEU A 81 -24.26 18.79 6.44
N ILE A 82 -23.96 17.51 6.31
CA ILE A 82 -22.67 16.99 5.88
C ILE A 82 -22.78 16.41 4.47
N LEU A 83 -21.91 16.85 3.55
CA LEU A 83 -21.83 16.28 2.22
C LEU A 83 -21.22 14.87 2.30
N ILE A 84 -21.96 13.87 1.80
CA ILE A 84 -21.51 12.47 1.78
C ILE A 84 -20.90 12.11 0.42
N SER A 85 -21.51 12.56 -0.67
CA SER A 85 -21.03 12.30 -2.03
C SER A 85 -21.55 13.34 -3.02
N ASP A 86 -20.68 13.78 -3.92
CA ASP A 86 -20.97 14.65 -5.07
C ASP A 86 -20.67 13.98 -6.42
N LYS A 87 -20.27 12.70 -6.40
CA LYS A 87 -19.78 11.97 -7.59
C LYS A 87 -20.88 11.31 -8.42
N GLY A 88 -22.12 11.33 -7.95
CA GLY A 88 -23.27 10.71 -8.63
C GLY A 88 -24.08 11.71 -9.46
N GLU A 89 -25.17 11.23 -10.07
CA GLU A 89 -26.16 12.09 -10.75
C GLU A 89 -26.79 13.11 -9.80
N ILE A 90 -26.93 12.74 -8.52
CA ILE A 90 -27.49 13.58 -7.46
C ILE A 90 -26.47 13.68 -6.33
N THR A 91 -26.35 14.90 -5.77
CA THR A 91 -25.53 15.16 -4.60
C THR A 91 -26.22 14.66 -3.33
N VAL A 92 -25.53 13.87 -2.51
CA VAL A 92 -26.07 13.25 -1.29
C VAL A 92 -25.50 13.95 -0.06
N ALA A 93 -26.39 14.38 0.83
CA ALA A 93 -26.04 14.97 2.12
C ALA A 93 -26.71 14.21 3.27
N LYS A 94 -26.11 14.29 4.46
CA LYS A 94 -26.63 13.68 5.68
C LYS A 94 -26.67 14.71 6.81
N ILE A 95 -27.75 14.74 7.57
CA ILE A 95 -27.86 15.52 8.81
C ILE A 95 -27.29 14.68 9.96
N ALA A 96 -26.21 15.14 10.58
CA ALA A 96 -25.56 14.45 11.71
C ALA A 96 -24.57 15.38 12.45
N ASP A 97 -24.12 14.96 13.63
CA ASP A 97 -23.00 15.62 14.33
C ASP A 97 -21.70 15.41 13.54
N TYR A 98 -21.08 16.50 13.07
CA TYR A 98 -19.88 16.43 12.25
C TYR A 98 -18.66 15.88 13.02
N GLY A 99 -18.53 16.21 14.30
CA GLY A 99 -17.43 15.73 15.14
C GLY A 99 -17.44 14.21 15.27
N LYS A 100 -18.62 13.65 15.59
CA LYS A 100 -18.87 12.21 15.68
C LYS A 100 -18.69 11.53 14.32
N PHE A 101 -19.27 12.09 13.26
CA PHE A 101 -19.12 11.57 11.91
C PHE A 101 -17.65 11.45 11.49
N LYS A 102 -16.86 12.52 11.71
CA LYS A 102 -15.43 12.55 11.38
C LYS A 102 -14.63 11.51 12.18
N TYR A 103 -14.96 11.33 13.46
CA TYR A 103 -14.33 10.32 14.31
C TYR A 103 -14.63 8.90 13.80
N GLU A 104 -15.90 8.59 13.55
CA GLU A 104 -16.34 7.28 13.07
C GLU A 104 -15.74 6.95 11.70
N ARG A 105 -15.73 7.91 10.78
CA ARG A 105 -15.10 7.75 9.46
C ARG A 105 -13.61 7.44 9.60
N LYS A 106 -12.88 8.21 10.42
CA LYS A 106 -11.45 7.98 10.66
C LYS A 106 -11.18 6.64 11.33
N LYS A 107 -12.03 6.20 12.26
CA LYS A 107 -11.94 4.89 12.91
C LYS A 107 -12.11 3.78 11.88
N LYS A 108 -13.18 3.84 11.06
CA LYS A 108 -13.45 2.88 9.98
C LYS A 108 -12.32 2.83 8.95
N GLU A 109 -11.78 3.98 8.55
CA GLU A 109 -10.62 4.05 7.65
C GLU A 109 -9.37 3.41 8.27
N SER A 110 -9.13 3.63 9.57
CA SER A 110 -7.99 3.02 10.26
C SER A 110 -8.13 1.51 10.38
N GLU A 111 -9.32 1.01 10.70
CA GLU A 111 -9.64 -0.42 10.74
C GLU A 111 -9.49 -1.05 9.36
N THR A 112 -10.01 -0.41 8.31
CA THR A 112 -9.87 -0.86 6.92
C THR A 112 -8.38 -0.94 6.52
N LYS A 113 -7.59 0.10 6.83
CA LYS A 113 -6.14 0.12 6.55
C LYS A 113 -5.38 -0.97 7.32
N LYS A 114 -5.77 -1.27 8.55
CA LYS A 114 -5.17 -2.35 9.36
C LYS A 114 -5.49 -3.73 8.78
N ASN A 115 -6.73 -3.92 8.32
CA ASN A 115 -7.21 -5.19 7.78
C ASN A 115 -6.82 -5.39 6.31
N GLN A 116 -6.39 -4.33 5.63
CA GLN A 116 -5.90 -4.42 4.26
C GLN A 116 -4.65 -5.30 4.22
N LYS A 117 -4.76 -6.48 3.59
CA LYS A 117 -3.63 -7.38 3.35
C LYS A 117 -2.60 -6.66 2.48
N ILE A 118 -1.47 -6.28 3.08
CA ILE A 118 -0.35 -5.67 2.35
C ILE A 118 0.29 -6.75 1.48
N ILE A 119 0.09 -6.66 0.17
CA ILE A 119 0.77 -7.52 -0.80
C ILE A 119 2.17 -6.96 -0.99
N GLU A 120 3.15 -7.58 -0.34
CA GLU A 120 4.56 -7.21 -0.50
C GLU A 120 5.14 -7.85 -1.76
N THR A 121 6.15 -7.20 -2.35
CA THR A 121 6.97 -7.82 -3.40
C THR A 121 8.24 -8.36 -2.77
N LYS A 122 8.43 -9.68 -2.80
CA LYS A 122 9.65 -10.35 -2.35
C LYS A 122 10.58 -10.58 -3.53
N GLU A 123 11.88 -10.48 -3.32
CA GLU A 123 12.87 -10.70 -4.38
C GLU A 123 13.57 -12.04 -4.18
N VAL A 124 13.67 -12.82 -5.26
CA VAL A 124 14.44 -14.06 -5.31
C VAL A 124 15.52 -13.91 -6.37
N ARG A 125 16.78 -14.04 -5.95
CA ARG A 125 17.93 -13.86 -6.82
C ARG A 125 18.48 -15.18 -7.32
N LEU A 126 18.73 -15.24 -8.62
CA LEU A 126 19.30 -16.39 -9.34
C LEU A 126 20.63 -16.01 -10.02
N ARG A 127 21.33 -17.06 -10.45
CA ARG A 127 22.58 -16.99 -11.24
C ARG A 127 22.38 -17.82 -12.51
N PRO A 128 23.03 -17.48 -13.64
CA PRO A 128 22.92 -18.26 -14.88
C PRO A 128 23.23 -19.74 -14.68
N ASN A 129 24.34 -20.06 -13.99
CA ASN A 129 24.83 -21.42 -13.75
C ASN A 129 24.55 -21.89 -12.32
N ILE A 130 23.33 -21.64 -11.81
CA ILE A 130 22.92 -22.12 -10.48
C ILE A 130 22.84 -23.65 -10.46
N GLY A 131 23.33 -24.29 -9.40
CA GLY A 131 23.20 -25.74 -9.22
C GLY A 131 21.78 -26.15 -8.87
N GLN A 132 21.40 -27.40 -9.18
CA GLN A 132 20.03 -27.90 -8.96
C GLN A 132 19.57 -27.75 -7.50
N HIS A 133 20.42 -28.15 -6.54
CA HIS A 133 20.09 -28.06 -5.11
C HIS A 133 19.79 -26.61 -4.68
N ASP A 134 20.60 -25.65 -5.14
CA ASP A 134 20.39 -24.23 -4.84
C ASP A 134 19.11 -23.71 -5.49
N LEU A 135 18.83 -24.12 -6.73
CA LEU A 135 17.62 -23.77 -7.45
C LEU A 135 16.38 -24.27 -6.68
N ASP A 136 16.38 -25.51 -6.22
CA ASP A 136 15.28 -26.12 -5.46
C ASP A 136 15.01 -25.37 -4.15
N VAL A 137 16.06 -24.92 -3.45
CA VAL A 137 15.94 -24.09 -2.25
C VAL A 137 15.28 -22.75 -2.58
N LYS A 138 15.66 -22.10 -3.69
CA LYS A 138 15.03 -20.85 -4.15
C LYS A 138 13.57 -21.06 -4.55
N ILE A 139 13.25 -22.20 -5.19
CA ILE A 139 11.88 -22.54 -5.58
C ILE A 139 11.01 -22.68 -4.33
N LYS A 140 11.45 -23.46 -3.34
CA LYS A 140 10.74 -23.63 -2.06
C LYS A 140 10.51 -22.30 -1.33
N ALA A 141 11.50 -21.40 -1.36
CA ALA A 141 11.37 -20.07 -0.75
C ALA A 141 10.35 -19.19 -1.48
N ALA A 142 10.39 -19.16 -2.82
CA ALA A 142 9.43 -18.42 -3.63
C ALA A 142 8.01 -18.95 -3.47
N ARG A 143 7.83 -20.28 -3.43
CA ARG A 143 6.54 -20.94 -3.23
C ARG A 143 5.87 -20.47 -1.94
N LYS A 144 6.63 -20.45 -0.83
CA LYS A 144 6.18 -19.90 0.46
C LYS A 144 5.79 -18.42 0.38
N PHE A 145 6.42 -17.61 -0.46
CA PHE A 145 6.02 -16.21 -0.64
C PHE A 145 4.70 -16.08 -1.38
N ILE A 146 4.53 -16.85 -2.45
CA ILE A 146 3.31 -16.90 -3.27
C ILE A 146 2.12 -17.40 -2.45
N GLU A 147 2.28 -18.50 -1.71
CA GLU A 147 1.23 -19.05 -0.84
C GLU A 147 0.78 -18.07 0.26
N LYS A 148 1.70 -17.23 0.74
CA LYS A 148 1.37 -16.13 1.68
C LYS A 148 0.65 -14.96 1.01
N GLY A 149 0.48 -14.97 -0.31
CA GLY A 149 -0.18 -13.95 -1.10
C GLY A 149 0.76 -12.80 -1.54
N ASN A 150 2.08 -12.99 -1.48
CA ASN A 150 3.04 -11.98 -1.92
C ASN A 150 3.32 -12.10 -3.41
N ARG A 151 3.71 -10.99 -4.03
CA ARG A 151 4.30 -11.02 -5.38
C ARG A 151 5.78 -11.39 -5.27
N VAL A 152 6.30 -12.08 -6.27
CA VAL A 152 7.73 -12.42 -6.33
C VAL A 152 8.36 -11.78 -7.57
N LYS A 153 9.39 -10.98 -7.33
CA LYS A 153 10.35 -10.56 -8.36
C LYS A 153 11.45 -11.61 -8.43
N VAL A 154 11.55 -12.29 -9.55
CA VAL A 154 12.67 -13.20 -9.84
C VAL A 154 13.73 -12.39 -10.59
N SER A 155 14.94 -12.32 -10.05
CA SER A 155 16.02 -11.51 -10.63
C SER A 155 17.26 -12.36 -10.83
N LEU A 156 17.62 -12.63 -12.09
CA LEU A 156 18.83 -13.34 -12.45
C LEU A 156 19.94 -12.34 -12.77
N SER A 157 21.10 -12.49 -12.13
CA SER A 157 22.21 -11.53 -12.27
C SER A 157 23.35 -12.12 -13.10
N TYR A 158 23.73 -11.45 -14.19
CA TYR A 158 24.95 -11.77 -14.94
C TYR A 158 26.17 -11.03 -14.35
N ARG A 159 27.36 -11.60 -14.51
CA ARG A 159 28.67 -11.01 -14.18
C ARG A 159 29.59 -11.05 -15.40
N GLY A 160 30.16 -9.89 -15.74
CA GLY A 160 31.22 -9.77 -16.74
C GLY A 160 30.87 -10.48 -18.06
N ARG A 161 31.65 -11.51 -18.39
CA ARG A 161 31.52 -12.30 -19.62
C ARG A 161 30.23 -13.13 -19.72
N GLU A 162 29.53 -13.37 -18.61
CA GLU A 162 28.24 -14.10 -18.61
C GLU A 162 27.17 -13.38 -19.45
N MET A 163 27.31 -12.06 -19.67
CA MET A 163 26.40 -11.27 -20.51
C MET A 163 26.38 -11.69 -21.98
N ALA A 164 27.40 -12.43 -22.46
CA ALA A 164 27.45 -12.96 -23.81
C ALA A 164 26.54 -14.18 -23.99
N ASN A 165 26.25 -14.92 -22.92
CA ASN A 165 25.45 -16.16 -22.93
C ASN A 165 24.08 -15.90 -22.27
N LYS A 166 23.27 -15.04 -22.88
CA LYS A 166 21.98 -14.62 -22.32
C LYS A 166 20.99 -15.78 -22.27
N GLU A 167 21.09 -16.67 -23.24
CA GLU A 167 20.25 -17.84 -23.47
C GLU A 167 20.25 -18.77 -22.24
N VAL A 168 21.43 -18.98 -21.64
CA VAL A 168 21.56 -19.79 -20.41
C VAL A 168 20.77 -19.19 -19.26
N GLY A 169 20.87 -17.87 -19.05
CA GLY A 169 20.08 -17.22 -18.01
C GLY A 169 18.59 -17.21 -18.32
N LEU A 170 18.20 -17.12 -19.59
CA LEU A 170 16.81 -17.21 -20.01
C LEU A 170 16.21 -18.60 -19.75
N GLN A 171 16.95 -19.66 -20.06
CA GLN A 171 16.57 -21.03 -19.72
C GLN A 171 16.42 -21.21 -18.22
N THR A 172 17.42 -20.77 -17.43
CA THR A 172 17.38 -20.90 -15.96
C THR A 172 16.19 -20.18 -15.34
N ILE A 173 15.87 -18.96 -15.78
CA ILE A 173 14.72 -18.23 -15.23
C ILE A 173 13.39 -18.83 -15.69
N ASN A 174 13.26 -19.30 -16.93
CA ASN A 174 12.05 -19.96 -17.40
C ASN A 174 11.80 -21.25 -16.64
N ASN A 175 12.81 -22.13 -16.53
CA ASN A 175 12.73 -23.35 -15.74
C ASN A 175 12.30 -23.08 -14.29
N PHE A 176 12.75 -21.97 -13.71
CA PHE A 176 12.30 -21.55 -12.39
C PHE A 176 10.83 -21.15 -12.38
N LEU A 177 10.37 -20.37 -13.36
CA LEU A 177 8.98 -19.89 -13.46
C LEU A 177 7.98 -21.04 -13.69
N ASP A 178 8.36 -22.03 -14.49
CA ASP A 178 7.51 -23.19 -14.82
C ASP A 178 7.12 -24.00 -13.56
N GLN A 179 7.93 -23.92 -12.49
CA GLN A 179 7.65 -24.56 -11.20
C GLN A 179 6.52 -23.90 -10.40
N PHE A 180 5.89 -22.85 -10.93
CA PHE A 180 4.85 -22.08 -10.26
C PHE A 180 3.55 -21.97 -11.05
N GLU A 181 3.42 -22.63 -12.20
CA GLU A 181 2.20 -22.57 -13.03
C GLU A 181 0.93 -23.00 -12.28
N ASP A 182 1.09 -23.85 -11.26
CA ASP A 182 0.01 -24.36 -10.41
C ASP A 182 -0.52 -23.34 -9.39
N ILE A 183 0.27 -22.33 -9.00
CA ILE A 183 -0.06 -21.40 -7.91
C ILE A 183 0.15 -19.91 -8.24
N ALA A 184 0.80 -19.59 -9.36
CA ALA A 184 1.16 -18.24 -9.74
C ALA A 184 0.90 -17.96 -11.23
N GLN A 185 0.53 -16.71 -11.52
CA GLN A 185 0.48 -16.16 -12.86
C GLN A 185 1.70 -15.27 -13.12
N ILE A 186 2.16 -15.22 -14.37
CA ILE A 186 3.26 -14.34 -14.80
C ILE A 186 2.73 -12.94 -15.07
N ASP A 187 3.09 -11.98 -14.20
CA ASP A 187 2.77 -10.56 -14.38
C ASP A 187 3.65 -9.91 -15.45
N LYS A 188 4.94 -10.27 -15.46
CA LYS A 188 5.92 -9.77 -16.43
C LYS A 188 6.89 -10.89 -16.79
N ARG A 189 6.98 -11.19 -18.08
CA ARG A 189 7.93 -12.15 -18.63
C ARG A 189 9.38 -11.68 -18.41
N PRO A 190 10.36 -12.60 -18.40
CA PRO A 190 11.77 -12.25 -18.24
C PRO A 190 12.21 -11.18 -19.23
N LYS A 191 12.71 -10.06 -18.71
CA LYS A 191 13.25 -8.95 -19.51
C LYS A 191 14.58 -8.48 -18.95
N LEU A 192 15.55 -8.28 -19.84
CA LEU A 192 16.86 -7.77 -19.48
C LEU A 192 16.76 -6.29 -19.11
N THR A 193 17.28 -5.92 -17.94
CA THR A 193 17.42 -4.54 -17.46
C THR A 193 18.85 -4.38 -16.92
N GLY A 194 19.72 -3.82 -17.77
CA GLY A 194 21.16 -3.77 -17.51
C GLY A 194 21.76 -5.17 -17.45
N ARG A 195 22.32 -5.53 -16.28
CA ARG A 195 22.90 -6.87 -16.03
C ARG A 195 21.95 -7.87 -15.38
N PHE A 196 20.69 -7.50 -15.20
CA PHE A 196 19.68 -8.34 -14.55
C PHE A 196 18.63 -8.78 -15.56
N LEU A 197 18.26 -10.05 -15.53
CA LEU A 197 17.09 -10.59 -16.21
C LEU A 197 15.99 -10.75 -15.17
N ASP A 198 15.00 -9.87 -15.24
CA ASP A 198 13.95 -9.76 -14.22
C ASP A 198 12.61 -10.29 -14.76
N ALA A 199 11.92 -11.08 -13.94
CA ALA A 199 10.55 -11.52 -14.15
C ALA A 199 9.70 -11.28 -12.90
N TYR A 200 8.39 -11.22 -13.07
CA TYR A 200 7.46 -10.99 -11.96
C TYR A 200 6.32 -11.99 -12.03
N ILE A 201 6.02 -12.62 -10.89
CA ILE A 201 4.89 -13.52 -10.71
C ILE A 201 4.04 -13.07 -9.53
N SER A 202 2.74 -13.32 -9.62
CA SER A 202 1.77 -13.08 -8.55
C SER A 202 0.94 -14.33 -8.28
N PRO A 203 0.43 -14.51 -7.05
CA PRO A 203 -0.46 -15.63 -6.74
C PRO A 203 -1.71 -15.56 -7.63
N ILE A 204 -2.15 -16.71 -8.15
CA ILE A 204 -3.46 -16.79 -8.81
C ILE A 204 -4.51 -16.45 -7.76
N LYS A 205 -5.29 -15.39 -8.00
CA LYS A 205 -6.41 -15.05 -7.12
C LYS A 205 -7.52 -16.07 -7.38
N ASN A 206 -7.77 -16.93 -6.39
CA ASN A 206 -9.06 -17.61 -6.26
C ASN A 206 -10.12 -16.63 -5.75
#